data_AF-A0A099Z390-F1
#
_entry.id   AF-A0A099Z390-F1
#
_cell.length_a   1.000
_cell.length_b   1.000
_cell.length_c   1.000
_cell.angle_alpha   90.00
_cell.angle_beta   90.00
_cell.angle_gamma   90.00
#
_symmetry.space_group_name_H-M   'P 1'
#
loop_
_entity.id
_entity.type
_entity.pdbx_description
1 polymer ?
#
loop_
_entity_poly.entity_id
_entity_poly.type
_entity_poly.pdbx_seq_one_letter_code
_entity_poly.pdbx_strand_id
1 'polypeptide(L)'
;PSDVEPGALRSIAAFREATQLPNLLPPIYLDASQSWETWGGIQPGTLDIVVNINMMHISEIECTEGLFKGAGVLLKPGGVLFTCG
;
A
#
# COMPACT_ATOMS: atom_id res chain seq x y z
N PRO A 1 2.71 -1.88 -5.93
CA PRO A 1 3.66 -1.63 -4.83
C PRO A 1 3.57 -0.15 -4.45
N SER A 2 3.89 0.23 -3.21
CA SER A 2 3.68 1.60 -2.74
C SER A 2 4.69 2.03 -1.70
N ASP A 3 4.94 3.33 -1.63
CA ASP A 3 5.81 3.96 -0.62
C ASP A 3 5.49 5.46 -0.49
N VAL A 4 5.92 6.09 0.60
CA VAL A 4 5.88 7.55 0.78
C VAL A 4 7.16 8.22 0.26
N GLU A 5 8.29 7.49 0.25
CA GLU A 5 9.58 8.04 -0.12
C GLU A 5 9.78 8.04 -1.65
N PRO A 6 10.04 9.20 -2.30
CA PRO A 6 10.30 9.26 -3.74
C PRO A 6 11.51 8.41 -4.18
N GLY A 7 12.51 8.25 -3.31
CA GLY A 7 13.66 7.37 -3.53
C GLY A 7 13.26 5.91 -3.65
N ALA A 8 12.44 5.42 -2.72
CA ALA A 8 11.91 4.06 -2.74
C ALA A 8 11.03 3.80 -3.97
N LEU A 9 10.17 4.76 -4.36
CA LEU A 9 9.36 4.64 -5.58
C LEU A 9 10.23 4.47 -6.84
N ARG A 10 11.32 5.25 -6.97
CA ARG A 10 12.29 5.09 -8.07
C ARG A 10 12.98 3.74 -8.03
N SER A 11 13.39 3.29 -6.85
CA SER A 11 14.00 1.97 -6.66
C SER A 11 13.07 0.85 -7.13
N ILE A 12 11.81 0.86 -6.67
CA ILE A 12 10.79 -0.12 -7.08
C ILE A 12 10.57 -0.09 -8.59
N ALA A 13 10.49 1.10 -9.20
CA ALA A 13 10.34 1.24 -10.64
C ALA A 13 11.52 0.62 -11.40
N ALA A 14 12.76 0.87 -10.96
CA ALA A 14 13.96 0.29 -11.57
C ALA A 14 13.98 -1.25 -11.45
N PHE A 15 13.63 -1.81 -10.29
CA PHE A 15 13.51 -3.26 -10.11
C PHE A 15 12.43 -3.87 -11.00
N ARG A 16 11.28 -3.20 -11.13
CA ARG A 16 10.22 -3.62 -12.05
C ARG A 16 10.70 -3.64 -13.50
N GLU A 17 11.41 -2.60 -13.93
CA GLU A 17 11.98 -2.51 -15.28
C GLU A 17 13.05 -3.59 -15.53
N ALA A 18 13.89 -3.88 -14.55
CA ALA A 18 14.89 -4.94 -14.68
C ALA A 18 14.27 -6.35 -14.75
N THR A 19 13.17 -6.59 -14.02
CA THR A 19 12.56 -7.93 -13.90
C THR A 19 11.48 -8.23 -14.93
N GLN A 20 10.87 -7.20 -15.55
CA GLN A 20 9.86 -7.33 -16.62
C GLN A 20 8.68 -8.27 -16.26
N LEU A 21 8.25 -8.24 -14.99
CA LEU A 21 7.13 -9.06 -14.54
C LEU A 21 5.78 -8.52 -15.05
N PRO A 22 4.95 -9.33 -15.74
CA PRO A 22 3.70 -8.87 -16.35
C PRO A 22 2.60 -8.55 -15.33
N ASN A 23 2.74 -9.05 -14.10
CA ASN A 23 1.78 -8.91 -13.01
C ASN A 23 2.20 -7.85 -11.97
N LEU A 24 3.20 -7.01 -12.27
CA LEU A 24 3.65 -5.95 -11.37
C LEU A 24 3.30 -4.57 -11.94
N LEU A 25 2.32 -3.91 -11.31
CA LEU A 25 1.94 -2.55 -11.64
C LEU A 25 3.05 -1.55 -11.23
N PRO A 26 3.11 -0.35 -11.85
CA PRO A 26 3.98 0.73 -11.42
C PRO A 26 3.81 1.05 -9.92
N PRO A 27 4.88 1.51 -9.23
CA PRO A 27 4.74 1.94 -7.85
C PRO A 27 3.87 3.19 -7.74
N ILE A 28 3.07 3.26 -6.68
CA ILE A 28 2.22 4.41 -6.37
C ILE A 28 2.72 5.10 -5.11
N TYR A 29 2.60 6.42 -5.06
CA TYR A 29 2.74 7.15 -3.80
C TYR A 29 1.59 6.76 -2.88
N LEU A 30 1.90 6.38 -1.64
CA LEU A 30 0.90 6.06 -0.63
C LEU A 30 1.42 6.48 0.74
N ASP A 31 0.72 7.41 1.35
CA ASP A 31 0.91 7.80 2.74
C ASP A 31 -0.26 7.25 3.55
N ALA A 32 0.04 6.31 4.45
CA ALA A 32 -0.97 5.63 5.24
C ALA A 32 -1.61 6.53 6.30
N SER A 33 -1.00 7.68 6.64
CA SER A 33 -1.61 8.68 7.52
C SER A 33 -2.74 9.46 6.82
N GLN A 34 -2.77 9.44 5.49
CA GLN A 34 -3.76 10.13 4.67
C GLN A 34 -4.95 9.22 4.35
N SER A 35 -6.04 9.84 3.91
CA SER A 35 -7.26 9.13 3.54
C SER A 35 -7.04 8.23 2.32
N TRP A 36 -7.76 7.10 2.28
CA TRP A 36 -7.61 6.05 1.27
C TRP A 36 -7.86 6.54 -0.16
N GLU A 37 -8.64 7.61 -0.34
CA GLU A 37 -8.92 8.23 -1.64
C GLU A 37 -7.62 8.72 -2.33
N THR A 38 -6.55 8.93 -1.57
CA THR A 38 -5.23 9.32 -2.09
C THR A 38 -4.39 8.13 -2.57
N TRP A 39 -4.81 6.89 -2.31
CA TRP A 39 -4.03 5.67 -2.55
C TRP A 39 -4.14 5.21 -4.01
N GLY A 40 -3.67 6.03 -4.95
CA GLY A 40 -3.49 5.64 -6.35
C GLY A 40 -4.77 5.30 -7.13
N GLY A 41 -5.93 5.80 -6.69
CA GLY A 41 -7.21 5.60 -7.38
C GLY A 41 -7.80 4.20 -7.25
N ILE A 42 -7.34 3.42 -6.26
CA ILE A 42 -7.90 2.10 -5.95
C ILE A 42 -9.38 2.26 -5.56
N GLN A 43 -10.24 1.43 -6.16
CA GLN A 43 -11.67 1.49 -5.92
C GLN A 43 -12.06 0.71 -4.65
N PRO A 44 -13.10 1.14 -3.92
CA PRO A 44 -13.61 0.42 -2.75
C PRO A 44 -13.96 -1.03 -3.07
N GLY A 45 -13.68 -1.94 -2.12
CA GLY A 45 -14.03 -3.36 -2.24
C GLY A 45 -13.39 -4.08 -3.43
N THR A 46 -12.20 -3.67 -3.88
CA THR A 46 -11.52 -4.30 -5.03
C THR A 46 -10.27 -5.09 -4.67
N LEU A 47 -9.73 -4.91 -3.46
CA LEU A 47 -8.53 -5.61 -3.02
C LEU A 47 -8.89 -6.94 -2.35
N ASP A 48 -8.22 -8.01 -2.74
CA ASP A 48 -8.29 -9.30 -2.03
C ASP A 48 -7.41 -9.29 -0.77
N ILE A 49 -6.25 -8.64 -0.86
CA ILE A 49 -5.24 -8.60 0.21
C ILE A 49 -4.60 -7.21 0.27
N VAL A 50 -4.40 -6.71 1.48
CA VAL A 50 -3.50 -5.59 1.80
C VAL A 50 -2.36 -6.14 2.64
N VAL A 51 -1.12 -5.86 2.25
CA VAL A 51 0.08 -6.32 2.96
C VAL A 51 0.84 -5.11 3.50
N ASN A 52 1.08 -5.10 4.81
CA ASN A 52 1.86 -4.07 5.49
C ASN A 52 2.99 -4.71 6.29
N ILE A 53 4.24 -4.37 5.99
CA ILE A 53 5.42 -4.99 6.61
C ILE A 53 6.26 -3.89 7.27
N ASN A 54 6.57 -4.07 8.55
CA ASN A 54 7.50 -3.25 9.33
C ASN A 54 7.18 -1.75 9.34
N MET A 55 5.93 -1.34 9.12
CA MET A 55 5.54 0.07 9.14
C MET A 55 4.95 0.49 10.49
N MET A 56 4.00 -0.27 11.04
CA MET A 56 3.21 0.15 12.22
C MET A 56 4.04 0.41 13.48
N HIS A 57 5.22 -0.23 13.63
CA HIS A 57 6.06 -0.08 14.83
C HIS A 57 7.09 1.06 14.72
N ILE A 58 7.33 1.60 13.51
CA ILE A 58 8.29 2.70 13.28
C ILE A 58 7.63 4.02 12.88
N SER A 59 6.35 4.00 12.53
CA SER A 59 5.61 5.18 12.07
C SER A 59 4.82 5.84 13.20
N GLU A 60 4.34 7.05 12.94
CA GLU A 60 3.32 7.69 13.78
C GLU A 60 2.03 6.83 13.82
N ILE A 61 1.24 7.00 14.88
CA ILE A 61 0.04 6.16 15.12
C ILE A 61 -1.02 6.38 14.05
N GLU A 62 -1.06 7.59 13.47
CA GLU A 62 -1.92 8.02 12.37
C GLU A 62 -1.78 7.10 11.16
N CYS A 63 -0.57 6.61 10.87
CA CYS A 63 -0.35 5.66 9.78
C CYS A 63 -1.03 4.31 10.04
N THR A 64 -1.01 3.85 11.28
CA THR A 64 -1.70 2.61 11.67
C THR A 64 -3.21 2.81 11.57
N GLU A 65 -3.74 3.92 12.09
CA GLU A 65 -5.17 4.20 11.98
C GLU A 65 -5.65 4.29 10.53
N GLY A 66 -4.92 5.03 9.69
CA GLY A 66 -5.27 5.19 8.29
C GLY A 66 -5.11 3.90 7.50
N LEU A 67 -4.11 3.05 7.81
CA LEU A 67 -4.01 1.68 7.28
C LEU A 67 -5.29 0.87 7.54
N PHE A 68 -5.75 0.82 8.79
CA PHE A 68 -6.96 0.05 9.15
C PHE A 68 -8.23 0.66 8.53
N LYS A 69 -8.37 2.00 8.54
CA LYS A 69 -9.50 2.70 7.91
C LYS A 69 -9.55 2.42 6.41
N GLY A 70 -8.42 2.58 5.70
CA GLY A 70 -8.34 2.34 4.27
C GLY A 70 -8.52 0.87 3.89
N ALA A 71 -7.92 -0.07 4.64
CA ALA A 71 -8.14 -1.49 4.43
C ALA A 71 -9.61 -1.88 4.59
N GLY A 72 -10.31 -1.31 5.58
CA GLY A 72 -11.74 -1.53 5.79
C GLY A 72 -12.64 -1.07 4.63
N VAL A 73 -12.18 -0.11 3.82
CA VAL A 73 -12.90 0.38 2.63
C VAL A 73 -12.49 -0.37 1.36
N LEU A 74 -11.20 -0.62 1.20
CA LEU A 74 -10.63 -1.12 -0.05
C LEU A 74 -10.69 -2.65 -0.18
N LEU A 75 -10.71 -3.38 0.93
CA LEU A 75 -10.82 -4.84 0.91
C LEU A 75 -12.23 -5.29 0.50
N LYS A 76 -12.29 -6.34 -0.32
CA LYS A 76 -13.52 -7.10 -0.57
C LYS A 76 -14.06 -7.70 0.74
N PRO A 77 -15.37 -8.02 0.81
CA PRO A 77 -15.87 -8.91 1.85
C PRO A 77 -15.05 -10.22 1.89
N GLY A 78 -14.47 -10.54 3.04
CA GLY A 78 -13.58 -11.70 3.22
C GLY A 78 -12.12 -11.47 2.78
N GLY A 79 -11.76 -10.25 2.35
CA GLY A 79 -10.38 -9.86 2.08
C GLY A 79 -9.54 -9.78 3.36
N VAL A 80 -8.21 -9.82 3.19
CA VAL A 80 -7.26 -9.96 4.31
C VAL A 80 -6.33 -8.76 4.39
N LEU A 81 -6.27 -8.12 5.56
CA LEU A 81 -5.16 -7.27 5.95
C LEU A 81 -4.11 -8.14 6.65
N PHE A 82 -2.93 -8.26 6.07
CA PHE A 82 -1.79 -8.95 6.68
C PHE A 82 -0.76 -7.93 7.16
N THR A 83 -0.43 -7.99 8.44
CA THR A 83 0.57 -7.10 9.05
C THR A 83 1.71 -7.89 9.66
N CYS A 84 2.95 -7.52 9.34
CA CYS A 84 4.15 -7.98 10.05
C CYS A 84 4.77 -6.79 10.78
N GLY A 85 5.05 -6.97 12.07
CA GLY A 85 5.86 -6.06 12.87
C GLY A 85 7.33 -6.39 12.75
#